data_AF-A0A1W9Z0K1-F1
#
_entry.id   AF-A0A1W9Z0K1-F1
#
_cell.length_a   1.000
_cell.length_b   1.000
_cell.length_c   1.000
_cell.angle_alpha   90.00
_cell.angle_beta   90.00
_cell.angle_gamma   90.00
#
_symmetry.space_group_name_H-M   'P 1'
#
loop_
_entity.id
_entity.type
_entity.pdbx_description
1 polymer ?
#
loop_
_entity_poly.entity_id
_entity_poly.type
_entity_poly.pdbx_seq_one_letter_code
_entity_poly.pdbx_strand_id
1 'polypeptide(L)'
;MATTISTPSYLLDQAKRKLTPTLNNMPGMGAVEQRLRQHDFKQFVLAEPPAGSGLKPVLGDSGLPILGHMIETFRAGPEYLLEVYKKFGPVHYAYSPALPSVAALGPDATQAVFSNRNKDFSQKGWDPVIGPFFNRGLMMLDFDEHMFHRRIMQEAFTRSRLTGYVEHIDRVASAVIANDWVENDPRFLFYPAVKELTLDIASVVFMGHEPGTDKELVTKVNDAFTMTTRAGGAIIRTGVPPFKWWRGLQARKVLDQYFEERVKEKRTSDGTDMLTVLCHTADEDGNTFTDQDITNHMIFLMMAAHDTSTSTLTTMAYHLAANPEWQERCREESERIGDGPLDIEALDKLETYDLVINEALRLVTPLPFNVRSTVRDTDLLGHFIPAGTNVVTWPSINHHLPELWTDPEKFDPARFAEPRNEHKRHRYAFAPFGGGAHKCIGMVFGQLEIKTVMHRLLRKYRLEPPYPGYKAKLDYAGMPVPMDGMPVILRPL
;
A
#
# COMPACT_ATOMS: atom_id res chain seq x y z
N MET A 1 31.11 5.88 -12.16
CA MET A 1 29.95 6.17 -11.31
C MET A 1 29.67 4.92 -10.51
N ALA A 2 29.67 5.01 -9.18
CA ALA A 2 29.46 3.85 -8.33
C ALA A 2 27.98 3.45 -8.38
N THR A 3 27.71 2.23 -8.84
CA THR A 3 26.41 1.55 -8.71
C THR A 3 25.91 1.71 -7.28
N THR A 4 24.75 2.33 -7.09
CA THR A 4 24.14 2.67 -5.80
C THR A 4 23.82 1.40 -5.01
N ILE A 5 23.58 0.29 -5.70
CA ILE A 5 23.55 -1.05 -5.11
C ILE A 5 24.88 -1.76 -5.39
N SER A 6 25.88 -1.53 -4.54
CA SER A 6 27.09 -2.37 -4.59
C SER A 6 26.71 -3.83 -4.29
N THR A 7 27.15 -4.77 -5.12
CA THR A 7 26.93 -6.22 -4.93
C THR A 7 27.22 -6.69 -3.49
N PRO A 8 28.23 -6.16 -2.76
CA PRO A 8 28.43 -6.48 -1.35
C PRO A 8 27.30 -6.04 -0.40
N SER A 9 26.79 -4.82 -0.54
CA SER A 9 25.65 -4.32 0.25
C SER A 9 24.41 -5.18 0.02
N TYR A 10 24.19 -5.54 -1.24
CA TYR A 10 23.13 -6.42 -1.68
C TYR A 10 23.22 -7.83 -1.06
N LEU A 11 24.41 -8.45 -1.09
CA LEU A 11 24.63 -9.78 -0.50
C LEU A 11 24.47 -9.78 1.03
N LEU A 12 24.89 -8.70 1.70
CA LEU A 12 24.72 -8.53 3.14
C LEU A 12 23.26 -8.36 3.54
N ASP A 13 22.48 -7.59 2.78
CA ASP A 13 21.03 -7.45 3.02
C ASP A 13 20.31 -8.78 2.77
N GLN A 14 20.65 -9.50 1.69
CA GLN A 14 20.12 -10.83 1.42
C GLN A 14 20.42 -11.82 2.56
N ALA A 15 21.64 -11.80 3.11
CA ALA A 15 22.03 -12.62 4.24
C ALA A 15 21.25 -12.25 5.51
N LYS A 16 21.13 -10.96 5.84
CA LYS A 16 20.36 -10.49 7.00
C LYS A 16 18.89 -10.89 6.93
N ARG A 17 18.25 -10.76 5.77
CA ARG A 17 16.84 -11.14 5.58
C ARG A 17 16.63 -12.65 5.69
N LYS A 18 17.50 -13.47 5.08
CA LYS A 18 17.45 -14.94 5.19
C LYS A 18 17.68 -15.43 6.63
N LEU A 19 18.51 -14.73 7.40
CA LEU A 19 18.90 -15.13 8.75
C LEU A 19 18.03 -14.54 9.86
N THR A 20 17.08 -13.64 9.57
CA THR A 20 16.17 -13.07 10.57
C THR A 20 14.89 -13.90 10.62
N PRO A 21 14.68 -14.77 11.63
CA PRO A 21 13.51 -15.62 11.71
C PRO A 21 12.27 -14.79 12.05
N THR A 22 11.20 -15.00 11.31
CA THR A 22 9.87 -14.39 11.50
C THR A 22 8.82 -15.51 11.48
N LEU A 23 7.57 -15.19 11.87
CA LEU A 23 6.44 -16.11 11.72
C LEU A 23 6.26 -16.60 10.26
N ASN A 24 6.82 -15.88 9.28
CA ASN A 24 6.66 -16.16 7.85
C ASN A 24 7.78 -17.01 7.25
N ASN A 25 9.01 -16.93 7.78
CA ASN A 25 10.17 -17.60 7.19
C ASN A 25 10.82 -18.68 8.09
N MET A 26 10.35 -18.87 9.34
CA MET A 26 10.84 -19.96 10.19
C MET A 26 10.53 -21.34 9.60
N PRO A 27 11.50 -22.29 9.63
CA PRO A 27 11.27 -23.65 9.16
C PRO A 27 10.07 -24.31 9.85
N GLY A 28 9.24 -25.03 9.09
CA GLY A 28 8.05 -25.74 9.60
C GLY A 28 6.77 -24.91 9.72
N MET A 29 6.84 -23.58 9.57
CA MET A 29 5.66 -22.71 9.73
C MET A 29 4.53 -22.99 8.73
N GLY A 30 4.82 -23.52 7.54
CA GLY A 30 3.78 -23.94 6.59
C GLY A 30 2.92 -25.11 7.11
N ALA A 31 3.52 -26.07 7.79
CA ALA A 31 2.76 -27.17 8.40
C ALA A 31 1.96 -26.70 9.62
N VAL A 32 2.50 -25.74 10.39
CA VAL A 32 1.80 -25.10 11.50
C VAL A 32 0.57 -24.35 10.98
N GLU A 33 0.74 -23.48 9.98
CA GLU A 33 -0.34 -22.74 9.33
C GLU A 33 -1.43 -23.67 8.79
N GLN A 34 -1.08 -24.74 8.06
CA GLN A 34 -2.05 -25.69 7.53
C GLN A 34 -2.83 -26.40 8.66
N ARG A 35 -2.16 -26.78 9.75
CA ARG A 35 -2.83 -27.38 10.92
C ARG A 35 -3.78 -26.40 11.60
N LEU A 36 -3.39 -25.13 11.71
CA LEU A 36 -4.22 -24.09 12.31
C LEU A 36 -5.47 -23.78 11.46
N ARG A 37 -5.34 -23.71 10.14
CA ARG A 37 -6.46 -23.54 9.21
C ARG A 37 -7.50 -24.67 9.29
N GLN A 38 -7.06 -25.88 9.64
CA GLN A 38 -7.92 -27.04 9.84
C GLN A 38 -8.48 -27.14 11.27
N HIS A 39 -8.05 -26.28 12.19
CA HIS A 39 -8.47 -26.32 13.57
C HIS A 39 -9.76 -25.52 13.79
N ASP A 40 -10.75 -26.15 14.41
CA ASP A 40 -11.99 -25.50 14.81
C ASP A 40 -11.86 -24.91 16.22
N PHE A 41 -11.56 -23.62 16.29
CA PHE A 41 -11.53 -22.88 17.54
C PHE A 41 -12.94 -22.72 18.12
N LYS A 42 -13.03 -22.71 19.45
CA LYS A 42 -14.31 -22.55 20.16
C LYS A 42 -14.91 -21.18 19.84
N GLN A 43 -16.13 -21.20 19.31
CA GLN A 43 -16.86 -19.99 19.01
C GLN A 43 -17.53 -19.36 20.24
N PHE A 44 -17.72 -18.05 20.19
CA PHE A 44 -18.46 -17.28 21.17
C PHE A 44 -19.12 -16.05 20.53
N VAL A 45 -20.10 -15.48 21.23
CA VAL A 45 -20.82 -14.27 20.82
C VAL A 45 -20.02 -13.04 21.24
N LEU A 46 -19.82 -12.09 20.32
CA LEU A 46 -19.20 -10.80 20.63
C LEU A 46 -20.03 -10.01 21.66
N ALA A 47 -21.32 -9.81 21.36
CA ALA A 47 -22.29 -9.12 22.20
C ALA A 47 -23.72 -9.53 21.83
N GLU A 48 -24.60 -9.56 22.83
CA GLU A 48 -26.02 -9.80 22.61
C GLU A 48 -26.69 -8.55 22.01
N PRO A 49 -27.49 -8.70 20.94
CA PRO A 49 -28.23 -7.59 20.36
C PRO A 49 -29.25 -6.97 21.34
N PRO A 50 -29.53 -5.65 21.25
CA PRO A 50 -30.60 -5.04 22.01
C PRO A 50 -31.94 -5.73 21.75
N ALA A 51 -32.73 -5.97 22.80
CA ALA A 51 -34.03 -6.63 22.69
C ALA A 51 -34.95 -5.88 21.71
N GLY A 52 -35.57 -6.61 20.78
CA GLY A 52 -36.47 -6.04 19.78
C GLY A 52 -35.77 -5.35 18.58
N SER A 53 -34.43 -5.32 18.52
CA SER A 53 -33.70 -4.73 17.38
C SER A 53 -33.83 -5.52 16.08
N GLY A 54 -34.12 -6.82 16.16
CA GLY A 54 -34.14 -7.74 15.01
C GLY A 54 -32.76 -8.09 14.44
N LEU A 55 -31.68 -7.56 15.05
CA LEU A 55 -30.31 -7.83 14.65
C LEU A 55 -29.81 -9.16 15.20
N LYS A 56 -28.88 -9.78 14.49
CA LYS A 56 -28.20 -11.01 14.90
C LYS A 56 -26.94 -10.68 15.70
N PRO A 57 -26.54 -11.52 16.67
CA PRO A 57 -25.20 -11.42 17.25
C PRO A 57 -24.12 -11.68 16.20
N VAL A 58 -22.92 -11.15 16.42
CA VAL A 58 -21.73 -11.57 15.68
C VAL A 58 -21.09 -12.75 16.43
N LEU A 59 -20.93 -13.87 15.73
CA LEU A 59 -20.15 -15.00 16.21
C LEU A 59 -18.68 -14.81 15.85
N GLY A 60 -17.81 -15.32 16.71
CA GLY A 60 -16.38 -15.22 16.55
C GLY A 60 -15.62 -16.30 17.27
N ASP A 61 -14.32 -16.26 17.14
CA ASP A 61 -13.41 -17.13 17.87
C ASP A 61 -12.08 -16.41 18.17
N SER A 62 -11.25 -17.02 19.02
CA SER A 62 -10.05 -16.40 19.56
C SER A 62 -8.74 -16.78 18.88
N GLY A 63 -8.75 -17.75 17.96
CA GLY A 63 -7.52 -18.36 17.46
C GLY A 63 -6.57 -18.81 18.58
N LEU A 64 -5.27 -18.72 18.32
CA LEU A 64 -4.22 -19.01 19.30
C LEU A 64 -4.17 -17.97 20.44
N PRO A 65 -3.76 -18.37 21.65
CA PRO A 65 -3.47 -17.42 22.72
C PRO A 65 -2.45 -16.36 22.25
N ILE A 66 -2.74 -15.09 22.53
CA ILE A 66 -1.90 -13.92 22.18
C ILE A 66 -1.87 -13.59 20.67
N LEU A 67 -1.69 -14.59 19.81
CA LEU A 67 -1.51 -14.38 18.36
C LEU A 67 -2.83 -14.38 17.57
N GLY A 68 -3.95 -14.82 18.15
CA GLY A 68 -5.20 -14.98 17.41
C GLY A 68 -4.97 -15.80 16.13
N HIS A 69 -5.37 -15.22 14.99
CA HIS A 69 -5.20 -15.79 13.64
C HIS A 69 -4.06 -15.13 12.84
N MET A 70 -3.08 -14.53 13.51
CA MET A 70 -2.00 -13.79 12.82
C MET A 70 -1.15 -14.68 11.91
N ILE A 71 -0.94 -15.96 12.26
CA ILE A 71 -0.09 -16.86 11.46
C ILE A 71 -0.76 -17.17 10.13
N GLU A 72 -2.04 -17.54 10.18
CA GLU A 72 -2.89 -17.84 9.03
C GLU A 72 -3.01 -16.59 8.14
N THR A 73 -3.30 -15.43 8.75
CA THR A 73 -3.44 -14.16 8.04
C THR A 73 -2.14 -13.74 7.35
N PHE A 74 -0.99 -13.81 8.02
CA PHE A 74 0.28 -13.30 7.48
C PHE A 74 0.91 -14.22 6.42
N ARG A 75 0.61 -15.52 6.48
CA ARG A 75 1.19 -16.51 5.57
C ARG A 75 0.30 -16.83 4.37
N ALA A 76 -1.01 -16.98 4.59
CA ALA A 76 -1.97 -17.32 3.55
C ALA A 76 -2.71 -16.09 3.01
N GLY A 77 -2.68 -14.94 3.70
CA GLY A 77 -3.18 -13.68 3.19
C GLY A 77 -4.65 -13.75 2.75
N PRO A 78 -5.00 -13.32 1.52
CA PRO A 78 -6.36 -13.39 0.99
C PRO A 78 -6.97 -14.78 1.01
N GLU A 79 -6.17 -15.84 0.83
CA GLU A 79 -6.66 -17.23 0.76
C GLU A 79 -7.35 -17.66 2.06
N TYR A 80 -6.73 -17.37 3.20
CA TYR A 80 -7.31 -17.66 4.52
C TYR A 80 -8.58 -16.83 4.77
N LEU A 81 -8.59 -15.56 4.38
CA LEU A 81 -9.77 -14.72 4.58
C LEU A 81 -10.95 -15.14 3.68
N LEU A 82 -10.68 -15.69 2.51
CA LEU A 82 -11.71 -16.34 1.68
C LEU A 82 -12.28 -17.59 2.37
N GLU A 83 -11.47 -18.36 3.08
CA GLU A 83 -11.95 -19.50 3.88
C GLU A 83 -12.84 -19.02 5.02
N VAL A 84 -12.43 -17.98 5.74
CA VAL A 84 -13.23 -17.34 6.80
C VAL A 84 -14.57 -16.83 6.22
N TYR A 85 -14.53 -16.13 5.08
CA TYR A 85 -15.73 -15.63 4.40
C TYR A 85 -16.68 -16.76 4.01
N LYS A 86 -16.17 -17.85 3.42
CA LYS A 86 -16.99 -19.01 3.01
C LYS A 86 -17.56 -19.76 4.21
N LYS A 87 -16.82 -19.83 5.31
CA LYS A 87 -17.20 -20.61 6.50
C LYS A 87 -18.17 -19.86 7.41
N PHE A 88 -17.92 -18.59 7.67
CA PHE A 88 -18.65 -17.80 8.67
C PHE A 88 -19.52 -16.69 8.05
N GLY A 89 -19.33 -16.40 6.76
CA GLY A 89 -20.05 -15.35 6.07
C GLY A 89 -19.37 -13.98 6.13
N PRO A 90 -20.11 -12.90 5.80
CA PRO A 90 -19.54 -11.57 5.63
C PRO A 90 -19.16 -10.85 6.93
N VAL A 91 -19.62 -11.33 8.09
CA VAL A 91 -19.39 -10.69 9.39
C VAL A 91 -18.96 -11.75 10.39
N HIS A 92 -17.70 -11.72 10.81
CA HIS A 92 -17.11 -12.67 11.76
C HIS A 92 -16.25 -11.94 12.80
N TYR A 93 -16.35 -12.30 14.06
CA TYR A 93 -15.51 -11.70 15.10
C TYR A 93 -14.19 -12.46 15.25
N ALA A 94 -13.08 -11.80 14.93
CA ALA A 94 -11.73 -12.32 15.09
C ALA A 94 -11.09 -11.68 16.34
N TYR A 95 -11.14 -12.40 17.46
CA TYR A 95 -10.53 -11.90 18.68
C TYR A 95 -9.01 -12.07 18.64
N SER A 96 -8.31 -11.00 19.01
CA SER A 96 -6.90 -11.07 19.38
C SER A 96 -6.63 -10.08 20.53
N PRO A 97 -5.68 -10.35 21.43
CA PRO A 97 -5.30 -9.39 22.46
C PRO A 97 -4.72 -8.07 21.93
N ALA A 98 -4.16 -8.08 20.71
CA ALA A 98 -3.51 -6.92 20.10
C ALA A 98 -4.49 -6.00 19.36
N LEU A 99 -5.51 -6.56 18.71
CA LEU A 99 -6.54 -5.84 17.97
C LEU A 99 -7.79 -6.73 17.85
N PRO A 100 -8.67 -6.78 18.87
CA PRO A 100 -9.93 -7.47 18.74
C PRO A 100 -10.79 -6.74 17.70
N SER A 101 -11.33 -7.46 16.72
CA SER A 101 -12.06 -6.83 15.62
C SER A 101 -13.11 -7.73 14.97
N VAL A 102 -14.13 -7.09 14.40
CA VAL A 102 -15.08 -7.73 13.49
C VAL A 102 -14.53 -7.62 12.07
N ALA A 103 -14.34 -8.77 11.41
CA ALA A 103 -14.03 -8.84 10.00
C ALA A 103 -15.29 -8.55 9.17
N ALA A 104 -15.21 -7.54 8.30
CA ALA A 104 -16.24 -7.15 7.36
C ALA A 104 -15.81 -7.58 5.94
N LEU A 105 -16.26 -8.76 5.53
CA LEU A 105 -15.78 -9.51 4.38
C LEU A 105 -16.81 -9.49 3.24
N GLY A 106 -16.32 -9.32 2.01
CA GLY A 106 -17.13 -9.34 0.80
C GLY A 106 -17.56 -7.96 0.30
N PRO A 107 -18.10 -7.90 -0.93
CA PRO A 107 -18.44 -6.66 -1.61
C PRO A 107 -19.47 -5.80 -0.84
N ASP A 108 -20.51 -6.41 -0.28
CA ASP A 108 -21.58 -5.70 0.43
C ASP A 108 -21.09 -5.12 1.77
N ALA A 109 -20.30 -5.89 2.52
CA ALA A 109 -19.71 -5.43 3.78
C ALA A 109 -18.73 -4.28 3.53
N THR A 110 -17.91 -4.41 2.49
CA THR A 110 -17.00 -3.33 2.03
C THR A 110 -17.80 -2.07 1.67
N GLN A 111 -18.90 -2.22 0.93
CA GLN A 111 -19.77 -1.12 0.56
C GLN A 111 -20.38 -0.43 1.78
N ALA A 112 -20.91 -1.18 2.74
CA ALA A 112 -21.53 -0.64 3.94
C ALA A 112 -20.52 0.19 4.75
N VAL A 113 -19.32 -0.35 5.00
CA VAL A 113 -18.26 0.30 5.77
C VAL A 113 -17.68 1.51 5.05
N PHE A 114 -17.42 1.43 3.74
CA PHE A 114 -16.84 2.55 2.99
C PHE A 114 -17.84 3.65 2.62
N SER A 115 -19.09 3.29 2.32
CA SER A 115 -20.12 4.31 2.07
C SER A 115 -20.42 5.10 3.34
N ASN A 116 -20.36 4.44 4.51
CA ASN A 116 -20.45 5.05 5.84
C ASN A 116 -21.56 6.11 5.95
N ARG A 117 -22.75 5.81 5.40
CA ARG A 117 -23.81 6.82 5.18
C ARG A 117 -24.25 7.51 6.48
N ASN A 118 -24.22 6.78 7.58
CA ASN A 118 -24.62 7.25 8.91
C ASN A 118 -23.45 7.81 9.73
N LYS A 119 -22.22 7.87 9.17
CA LYS A 119 -21.01 8.26 9.91
C LYS A 119 -20.80 7.39 11.17
N ASP A 120 -21.01 6.08 11.04
CA ASP A 120 -20.88 5.10 12.13
C ASP A 120 -19.44 4.60 12.29
N PHE A 121 -18.65 4.60 11.21
CA PHE A 121 -17.29 4.07 11.16
C PHE A 121 -16.25 5.20 11.15
N SER A 122 -15.41 5.26 12.18
CA SER A 122 -14.34 6.25 12.37
C SER A 122 -12.96 5.67 12.03
N GLN A 123 -12.06 6.51 11.54
CA GLN A 123 -10.66 6.18 11.28
C GLN A 123 -9.83 5.91 12.55
N LYS A 124 -10.36 6.23 13.75
CA LYS A 124 -9.70 5.94 15.04
C LYS A 124 -9.37 4.45 15.25
N GLY A 125 -9.99 3.55 14.48
CA GLY A 125 -9.57 2.15 14.44
C GLY A 125 -8.09 1.94 14.06
N TRP A 126 -7.47 2.91 13.38
CA TRP A 126 -6.03 2.90 13.07
C TRP A 126 -5.14 3.33 14.23
N ASP A 127 -5.67 3.98 15.27
CA ASP A 127 -4.86 4.51 16.38
C ASP A 127 -4.01 3.43 17.05
N PRO A 128 -4.54 2.23 17.38
CA PRO A 128 -3.74 1.16 17.98
C PRO A 128 -2.71 0.54 17.03
N VAL A 129 -2.82 0.80 15.72
CA VAL A 129 -1.98 0.20 14.69
C VAL A 129 -0.83 1.14 14.33
N ILE A 130 -1.14 2.39 13.97
CA ILE A 130 -0.15 3.34 13.45
C ILE A 130 -0.28 4.76 14.02
N GLY A 131 -1.30 5.04 14.84
CA GLY A 131 -1.66 6.40 15.26
C GLY A 131 -0.50 7.23 15.83
N PRO A 132 0.33 6.70 16.74
CA PRO A 132 1.46 7.47 17.30
C PRO A 132 2.54 7.88 16.30
N PHE A 133 2.60 7.25 15.12
CA PHE A 133 3.59 7.55 14.09
C PHE A 133 3.05 8.47 13.00
N PHE A 134 1.75 8.44 12.72
CA PHE A 134 1.14 9.22 11.64
C PHE A 134 -0.03 10.07 12.14
N ASN A 135 0.04 10.53 13.39
CA ASN A 135 -0.99 11.37 14.00
C ASN A 135 -1.35 12.55 13.09
N ARG A 136 -2.64 12.90 13.05
CA ARG A 136 -3.21 13.96 12.19
C ARG A 136 -2.93 13.84 10.68
N GLY A 137 -2.27 12.78 10.20
CA GLY A 137 -2.21 12.48 8.78
C GLY A 137 -3.62 12.30 8.23
N LEU A 138 -3.84 12.62 6.96
CA LEU A 138 -5.20 12.69 6.39
C LEU A 138 -6.05 11.43 6.63
N MET A 139 -5.45 10.24 6.60
CA MET A 139 -6.15 8.97 6.88
C MET A 139 -6.61 8.84 8.34
N MET A 140 -5.99 9.55 9.28
CA MET A 140 -6.30 9.51 10.72
C MET A 140 -7.37 10.51 11.14
N LEU A 141 -7.81 11.38 10.23
CA LEU A 141 -8.86 12.37 10.49
C LEU A 141 -10.23 11.80 10.12
N ASP A 142 -11.29 12.35 10.71
CA ASP A 142 -12.67 11.94 10.44
C ASP A 142 -13.58 13.12 10.08
N PHE A 143 -14.69 12.79 9.42
CA PHE A 143 -15.83 13.67 9.22
C PHE A 143 -15.44 15.07 8.69
N ASP A 144 -15.86 16.12 9.38
CA ASP A 144 -15.76 17.50 8.89
C ASP A 144 -14.31 18.00 8.91
N GLU A 145 -13.50 17.59 9.90
CA GLU A 145 -12.06 17.86 9.93
C GLU A 145 -11.35 17.18 8.76
N HIS A 146 -11.64 15.89 8.52
CA HIS A 146 -11.10 15.21 7.35
C HIS A 146 -11.52 15.90 6.05
N MET A 147 -12.79 16.33 5.91
CA MET A 147 -13.26 17.01 4.71
C MET A 147 -12.54 18.35 4.48
N PHE A 148 -12.32 19.13 5.54
CA PHE A 148 -11.53 20.36 5.47
C PHE A 148 -10.11 20.08 4.99
N HIS A 149 -9.40 19.16 5.64
CA HIS A 149 -8.02 18.83 5.27
C HIS A 149 -7.94 18.22 3.87
N ARG A 150 -8.91 17.39 3.49
CA ARG A 150 -8.94 16.74 2.18
C ARG A 150 -9.05 17.74 1.05
N ARG A 151 -9.92 18.74 1.17
CA ARG A 151 -10.13 19.77 0.13
C ARG A 151 -8.83 20.51 -0.18
N ILE A 152 -8.19 21.05 0.86
CA ILE A 152 -6.90 21.75 0.72
C ILE A 152 -5.83 20.81 0.15
N MET A 153 -5.76 19.55 0.62
CA MET A 153 -4.77 18.58 0.15
C MET A 153 -4.94 18.23 -1.34
N GLN A 154 -6.18 18.18 -1.85
CA GLN A 154 -6.45 17.82 -3.24
C GLN A 154 -5.88 18.83 -4.24
N GLU A 155 -5.69 20.09 -3.85
CA GLU A 155 -5.07 21.12 -4.70
C GLU A 155 -3.61 20.79 -5.06
N ALA A 156 -2.92 20.02 -4.22
CA ALA A 156 -1.57 19.52 -4.51
C ALA A 156 -1.55 18.40 -5.57
N PHE A 157 -2.71 17.88 -5.98
CA PHE A 157 -2.88 16.79 -6.95
C PHE A 157 -3.67 17.23 -8.20
N THR A 158 -3.79 18.52 -8.45
CA THR A 158 -4.39 19.06 -9.68
C THR A 158 -3.54 18.70 -10.91
N ARG A 159 -4.16 18.61 -12.09
CA ARG A 159 -3.46 18.22 -13.33
C ARG A 159 -2.21 19.08 -13.59
N SER A 160 -2.29 20.39 -13.35
CA SER A 160 -1.16 21.31 -13.51
C SER A 160 0.01 21.00 -12.57
N ARG A 161 -0.25 20.61 -11.32
CA ARG A 161 0.80 20.18 -10.37
C ARG A 161 1.38 18.83 -10.77
N LEU A 162 0.52 17.90 -11.17
CA LEU A 162 0.94 16.57 -11.62
C LEU A 162 1.87 16.63 -12.83
N THR A 163 1.71 17.58 -13.75
CA THR A 163 2.63 17.78 -14.89
C THR A 163 4.07 17.99 -14.39
N GLY A 164 4.28 18.90 -13.45
CA GLY A 164 5.61 19.14 -12.88
C GLY A 164 6.16 17.92 -12.13
N TYR A 165 5.30 17.17 -11.45
CA TYR A 165 5.74 15.93 -10.81
C TYR A 165 6.15 14.85 -11.82
N VAL A 166 5.46 14.71 -12.96
CA VAL A 166 5.84 13.76 -14.02
C VAL A 166 7.23 14.06 -14.54
N GLU A 167 7.58 15.32 -14.74
CA GLU A 167 8.94 15.72 -15.16
C GLU A 167 10.00 15.27 -14.14
N HIS A 168 9.74 15.48 -12.84
CA HIS A 168 10.63 15.04 -11.78
C HIS A 168 10.77 13.50 -11.72
N ILE A 169 9.64 12.78 -11.80
CA ILE A 169 9.61 11.32 -11.82
C ILE A 169 10.42 10.81 -13.02
N ASP A 170 10.15 11.33 -14.22
CA ASP A 170 10.77 10.89 -15.47
C ASP A 170 12.28 11.09 -15.45
N ARG A 171 12.74 12.25 -14.95
CA ARG A 171 14.16 12.55 -14.77
C ARG A 171 14.86 11.54 -13.86
N VAL A 172 14.28 11.26 -12.68
CA VAL A 172 14.86 10.31 -11.72
C VAL A 172 14.84 8.88 -12.26
N ALA A 173 13.69 8.44 -12.76
CA ALA A 173 13.53 7.09 -13.33
C ALA A 173 14.48 6.85 -14.49
N SER A 174 14.60 7.80 -15.42
CA SER A 174 15.52 7.70 -16.55
C SER A 174 16.97 7.58 -16.10
N ALA A 175 17.41 8.40 -15.12
CA ALA A 175 18.78 8.38 -14.63
C ALA A 175 19.15 7.04 -13.96
N VAL A 176 18.29 6.53 -13.08
CA VAL A 176 18.52 5.29 -12.33
C VAL A 176 18.47 4.06 -13.24
N ILE A 177 17.41 3.92 -14.05
CA ILE A 177 17.23 2.75 -14.93
C ILE A 177 18.33 2.68 -15.99
N ALA A 178 18.81 3.82 -16.47
CA ALA A 178 19.88 3.87 -17.46
C ALA A 178 21.25 3.41 -16.90
N ASN A 179 21.55 3.67 -15.62
CA ASN A 179 22.95 3.62 -15.14
C ASN A 179 23.20 2.70 -13.94
N ASP A 180 22.17 2.18 -13.27
CA ASP A 180 22.36 1.58 -11.94
C ASP A 180 21.99 0.09 -11.85
N TRP A 181 21.14 -0.42 -12.75
CA TRP A 181 20.61 -1.78 -12.61
C TRP A 181 21.45 -2.81 -13.35
N VAL A 182 21.66 -3.97 -12.71
CA VAL A 182 22.52 -5.05 -13.21
C VAL A 182 21.81 -5.82 -14.31
N GLU A 183 22.43 -5.87 -15.49
CA GLU A 183 21.91 -6.54 -16.68
C GLU A 183 22.32 -8.02 -16.71
N ASN A 184 21.48 -8.89 -17.32
CA ASN A 184 21.77 -10.30 -17.58
C ASN A 184 22.12 -11.18 -16.36
N ASP A 185 21.82 -10.75 -15.13
CA ASP A 185 22.11 -11.50 -13.90
C ASP A 185 20.82 -11.96 -13.19
N PRO A 186 20.57 -13.28 -13.04
CA PRO A 186 19.39 -13.81 -12.35
C PRO A 186 19.37 -13.55 -10.84
N ARG A 187 20.44 -12.97 -10.29
CA ARG A 187 20.53 -12.56 -8.88
C ARG A 187 20.02 -11.14 -8.66
N PHE A 188 19.79 -10.34 -9.70
CA PHE A 188 19.24 -9.00 -9.54
C PHE A 188 17.86 -9.06 -8.86
N LEU A 189 17.68 -8.33 -7.75
CA LEU A 189 16.39 -8.26 -7.05
C LEU A 189 15.68 -6.96 -7.38
N PHE A 190 14.52 -7.10 -7.99
CA PHE A 190 13.75 -5.95 -8.44
C PHE A 190 13.13 -5.18 -7.28
N TYR A 191 12.57 -5.86 -6.27
CA TYR A 191 11.88 -5.21 -5.16
C TYR A 191 12.74 -4.20 -4.39
N PRO A 192 13.97 -4.52 -3.92
CA PRO A 192 14.81 -3.53 -3.25
C PRO A 192 15.26 -2.41 -4.20
N ALA A 193 15.56 -2.71 -5.47
CA ALA A 193 15.99 -1.70 -6.44
C ALA A 193 14.88 -0.69 -6.75
N VAL A 194 13.64 -1.16 -6.95
CA VAL A 194 12.49 -0.28 -7.20
C VAL A 194 12.05 0.45 -5.93
N LYS A 195 12.30 -0.14 -4.75
CA LYS A 195 12.08 0.53 -3.47
C LYS A 195 13.03 1.72 -3.28
N GLU A 196 14.30 1.59 -3.65
CA GLU A 196 15.25 2.72 -3.65
C GLU A 196 14.85 3.78 -4.70
N LEU A 197 14.52 3.37 -5.93
CA LEU A 197 14.07 4.28 -6.98
C LEU A 197 12.85 5.12 -6.54
N THR A 198 11.84 4.50 -5.93
CA THR A 198 10.65 5.20 -5.45
C THR A 198 10.94 6.10 -4.23
N LEU A 199 11.95 5.78 -3.40
CA LEU A 199 12.41 6.71 -2.35
C LEU A 199 13.07 7.94 -2.98
N ASP A 200 13.88 7.76 -4.02
CA ASP A 200 14.54 8.86 -4.73
C ASP A 200 13.51 9.75 -5.43
N ILE A 201 12.54 9.15 -6.11
CA ILE A 201 11.39 9.88 -6.69
C ILE A 201 10.66 10.65 -5.59
N ALA A 202 10.34 9.99 -4.47
CA ALA A 202 9.63 10.64 -3.39
C ALA A 202 10.45 11.81 -2.79
N SER A 203 11.76 11.67 -2.70
CA SER A 203 12.65 12.72 -2.18
C SER A 203 12.66 13.97 -3.05
N VAL A 204 12.66 13.79 -4.38
CA VAL A 204 12.57 14.92 -5.31
C VAL A 204 11.17 15.53 -5.30
N VAL A 205 10.14 14.71 -5.50
CA VAL A 205 8.77 15.19 -5.68
C VAL A 205 8.18 15.77 -4.41
N PHE A 206 8.37 15.13 -3.25
CA PHE A 206 7.77 15.56 -1.99
C PHE A 206 8.65 16.55 -1.23
N MET A 207 9.97 16.36 -1.23
CA MET A 207 10.89 17.15 -0.38
C MET A 207 11.72 18.17 -1.18
N GLY A 208 11.66 18.16 -2.51
CA GLY A 208 12.51 19.01 -3.36
C GLY A 208 14.01 18.74 -3.22
N HIS A 209 14.40 17.56 -2.71
CA HIS A 209 15.80 17.19 -2.57
C HIS A 209 16.32 16.64 -3.89
N GLU A 210 17.22 17.39 -4.54
CA GLU A 210 17.83 16.96 -5.79
C GLU A 210 18.73 15.73 -5.58
N PRO A 211 18.75 14.76 -6.52
CA PRO A 211 19.55 13.56 -6.39
C PRO A 211 21.04 13.88 -6.19
N GLY A 212 21.64 13.28 -5.16
CA GLY A 212 23.07 13.48 -4.85
C GLY A 212 23.38 14.67 -3.94
N THR A 213 22.37 15.47 -3.56
CA THR A 213 22.49 16.46 -2.47
C THR A 213 22.33 15.78 -1.10
N ASP A 214 23.09 16.24 -0.10
CA ASP A 214 23.10 15.76 1.30
C ASP A 214 22.65 14.30 1.52
N LYS A 215 23.42 13.36 0.98
CA LYS A 215 23.11 11.92 1.03
C LYS A 215 22.89 11.41 2.45
N GLU A 216 23.61 11.97 3.42
CA GLU A 216 23.48 11.58 4.82
C GLU A 216 22.12 11.98 5.38
N LEU A 217 21.68 13.22 5.12
CA LEU A 217 20.34 13.68 5.52
C LEU A 217 19.23 12.87 4.85
N VAL A 218 19.29 12.69 3.52
CA VAL A 218 18.27 11.93 2.77
C VAL A 218 18.20 10.49 3.29
N THR A 219 19.34 9.84 3.51
CA THR A 219 19.39 8.48 4.08
C THR A 219 18.77 8.44 5.47
N LYS A 220 19.12 9.38 6.36
CA LYS A 220 18.60 9.47 7.72
C LYS A 220 17.07 9.64 7.73
N VAL A 221 16.55 10.47 6.84
CA VAL A 221 15.11 10.75 6.71
C VAL A 221 14.37 9.52 6.15
N ASN A 222 14.91 8.89 5.11
CA ASN A 222 14.37 7.64 4.54
C ASN A 222 14.38 6.46 5.54
N ASP A 223 15.43 6.34 6.34
CA ASP A 223 15.51 5.34 7.42
C ASP A 223 14.45 5.60 8.50
N ALA A 224 14.25 6.88 8.88
CA ALA A 224 13.21 7.26 9.82
C ALA A 224 11.81 6.91 9.30
N PHE A 225 11.52 7.17 8.02
CA PHE A 225 10.25 6.75 7.39
C PHE A 225 10.07 5.24 7.40
N THR A 226 11.09 4.50 6.97
CA THR A 226 11.02 3.04 6.97
C THR A 226 10.77 2.50 8.38
N MET A 227 11.35 3.13 9.40
CA MET A 227 11.21 2.74 10.79
C MET A 227 9.83 3.06 11.37
N THR A 228 9.23 4.22 11.07
CA THR A 228 7.86 4.56 11.47
C THR A 228 6.84 3.61 10.85
N THR A 229 6.92 3.36 9.54
CA THR A 229 6.01 2.44 8.83
C THR A 229 6.11 1.02 9.39
N ARG A 230 7.33 0.50 9.56
CA ARG A 230 7.52 -0.87 10.09
C ARG A 230 7.08 -0.99 11.55
N ALA A 231 7.09 0.07 12.33
CA ALA A 231 6.70 0.02 13.75
C ALA A 231 5.23 -0.36 13.96
N GLY A 232 4.34 -0.16 12.99
CA GLY A 232 2.95 -0.60 13.08
C GLY A 232 2.76 -2.11 13.27
N GLY A 233 3.68 -2.91 12.70
CA GLY A 233 3.73 -4.36 12.89
C GLY A 233 4.43 -4.82 14.18
N ALA A 234 4.48 -3.99 15.24
CA ALA A 234 5.06 -4.37 16.52
C ALA A 234 4.06 -5.21 17.36
N ILE A 235 4.50 -6.37 17.84
CA ILE A 235 3.74 -7.19 18.80
C ILE A 235 3.79 -6.53 20.19
N ILE A 236 4.97 -6.08 20.62
CA ILE A 236 5.17 -5.36 21.88
C ILE A 236 5.10 -3.85 21.60
N ARG A 237 3.96 -3.24 21.95
CA ARG A 237 3.65 -1.81 21.69
C ARG A 237 3.96 -0.92 22.89
N THR A 238 5.22 -0.90 23.32
CA THR A 238 5.69 -0.06 24.44
C THR A 238 6.60 1.08 23.95
N GLY A 239 6.51 2.24 24.61
CA GLY A 239 7.34 3.41 24.36
C GLY A 239 8.71 3.36 25.05
N VAL A 240 9.13 2.20 25.56
CA VAL A 240 10.40 2.01 26.27
C VAL A 240 11.41 1.29 25.36
N PRO A 241 12.72 1.63 25.40
CA PRO A 241 13.74 0.90 24.65
C PRO A 241 13.79 -0.60 25.03
N PRO A 242 14.29 -1.49 24.16
CA PRO A 242 14.77 -1.26 22.78
C PRO A 242 13.76 -1.69 21.70
N PHE A 243 12.46 -1.76 22.06
CA PHE A 243 11.41 -2.40 21.25
C PHE A 243 11.09 -1.64 19.95
N LYS A 244 10.51 -2.37 18.99
CA LYS A 244 10.17 -1.86 17.65
C LYS A 244 9.26 -0.61 17.70
N TRP A 245 8.28 -0.61 18.60
CA TRP A 245 7.37 0.53 18.79
C TRP A 245 8.09 1.79 19.26
N TRP A 246 8.96 1.68 20.28
CA TRP A 246 9.80 2.78 20.75
C TRP A 246 10.68 3.36 19.64
N ARG A 247 11.28 2.51 18.79
CA ARG A 247 12.09 2.96 17.65
C ARG A 247 11.26 3.76 16.65
N GLY A 248 10.03 3.34 16.37
CA GLY A 248 9.08 4.11 15.56
C GLY A 248 8.78 5.49 16.16
N LEU A 249 8.63 5.59 17.48
CA LEU A 249 8.42 6.87 18.15
C LEU A 249 9.64 7.80 18.05
N GLN A 250 10.87 7.25 18.11
CA GLN A 250 12.07 8.07 17.91
C GLN A 250 12.21 8.50 16.46
N ALA A 251 11.93 7.60 15.51
CA ALA A 251 11.92 7.91 14.10
C ALA A 251 10.94 9.04 13.77
N ARG A 252 9.74 9.01 14.35
CA ARG A 252 8.76 10.07 14.19
C ARG A 252 9.31 11.44 14.61
N LYS A 253 10.02 11.54 15.74
CA LYS A 253 10.65 12.81 16.16
C LYS A 253 11.67 13.35 15.17
N VAL A 254 12.44 12.46 14.52
CA VAL A 254 13.39 12.86 13.47
C VAL A 254 12.66 13.49 12.28
N LEU A 255 11.53 12.88 11.88
CA LEU A 255 10.70 13.39 10.80
C LEU A 255 10.02 14.72 11.16
N ASP A 256 9.51 14.86 12.39
CA ASP A 256 8.93 16.12 12.87
C ASP A 256 9.95 17.25 12.78
N GLN A 257 11.16 17.06 13.33
CA GLN A 257 12.24 18.05 13.28
C GLN A 257 12.60 18.44 11.85
N TYR A 258 12.75 17.44 10.98
CA TYR A 258 13.10 17.67 9.59
C TYR A 258 12.04 18.52 8.87
N PHE A 259 10.76 18.14 8.95
CA PHE A 259 9.71 18.87 8.24
C PHE A 259 9.39 20.21 8.87
N GLU A 260 9.48 20.37 10.18
CA GLU A 260 9.31 21.68 10.82
C GLU A 260 10.35 22.70 10.32
N GLU A 261 11.60 22.27 10.13
CA GLU A 261 12.64 23.11 9.55
C GLU A 261 12.38 23.39 8.06
N ARG A 262 11.97 22.37 7.29
CA ARG A 262 11.69 22.53 5.86
C ARG A 262 10.47 23.40 5.59
N VAL A 263 9.40 23.30 6.37
CA VAL A 263 8.22 24.16 6.25
C VAL A 263 8.61 25.62 6.42
N LYS A 264 9.44 25.96 7.42
CA LYS A 264 9.92 27.33 7.64
C LYS A 264 10.70 27.89 6.45
N GLU A 265 11.58 27.08 5.87
CA GLU A 265 12.31 27.46 4.65
C GLU A 265 11.34 27.67 3.48
N LYS A 266 10.47 26.67 3.24
CA LYS A 266 9.62 26.61 2.04
C LYS A 266 8.54 27.69 1.99
N ARG A 267 8.10 28.21 3.13
CA ARG A 267 7.21 29.39 3.21
C ARG A 267 7.82 30.65 2.58
N THR A 268 9.14 30.73 2.45
CA THR A 268 9.84 31.88 1.85
C THR A 268 10.51 31.57 0.51
N SER A 269 10.36 30.34 0.01
CA SER A 269 10.95 29.91 -1.25
C SER A 269 9.89 29.65 -2.31
N ASP A 270 10.29 29.80 -3.57
CA ASP A 270 9.56 29.27 -4.71
C ASP A 270 10.02 27.85 -5.03
N GLY A 271 9.09 27.00 -5.47
CA GLY A 271 9.37 25.61 -5.78
C GLY A 271 8.13 24.87 -6.26
N THR A 272 8.36 23.79 -7.02
CA THR A 272 7.31 22.95 -7.60
C THR A 272 7.14 21.63 -6.85
N ASP A 273 7.99 21.33 -5.85
CA ASP A 273 7.83 20.16 -4.98
C ASP A 273 6.59 20.27 -4.09
N MET A 274 6.05 19.11 -3.68
CA MET A 274 4.78 19.04 -2.97
C MET A 274 4.80 19.78 -1.64
N LEU A 275 5.91 19.74 -0.90
CA LEU A 275 6.03 20.51 0.34
C LEU A 275 5.87 22.01 0.08
N THR A 276 6.57 22.53 -0.93
CA THR A 276 6.47 23.94 -1.33
C THR A 276 5.05 24.28 -1.77
N VAL A 277 4.42 23.40 -2.58
CA VAL A 277 3.02 23.57 -2.98
C VAL A 277 2.12 23.67 -1.75
N LEU A 278 2.19 22.73 -0.80
CA LEU A 278 1.36 22.75 0.41
C LEU A 278 1.64 23.96 1.33
N CYS A 279 2.85 24.51 1.32
CA CYS A 279 3.17 25.76 2.01
C CYS A 279 2.49 26.99 1.41
N HIS A 280 2.01 26.93 0.17
CA HIS A 280 1.41 28.08 -0.53
C HIS A 280 -0.03 27.82 -1.00
N THR A 281 -0.53 26.59 -0.83
CA THR A 281 -1.88 26.19 -1.22
C THR A 281 -2.93 26.73 -0.26
N ALA A 282 -4.00 27.27 -0.85
CA ALA A 282 -5.28 27.49 -0.20
C ALA A 282 -6.37 26.74 -0.98
N ASP A 283 -7.47 26.36 -0.31
CA ASP A 283 -8.67 25.89 -1.02
C ASP A 283 -9.47 27.05 -1.65
N GLU A 284 -10.58 26.73 -2.32
CA GLU A 284 -11.47 27.70 -2.97
C GLU A 284 -12.02 28.78 -2.01
N ASP A 285 -12.12 28.46 -0.71
CA ASP A 285 -12.61 29.35 0.34
C ASP A 285 -11.46 30.18 1.00
N GLY A 286 -10.22 30.00 0.53
CA GLY A 286 -9.03 30.67 1.07
C GLY A 286 -8.46 30.03 2.34
N ASN A 287 -8.92 28.83 2.72
CA ASN A 287 -8.40 28.12 3.88
C ASN A 287 -7.02 27.54 3.58
N THR A 288 -6.12 27.62 4.55
CA THR A 288 -4.75 27.12 4.45
C THR A 288 -4.41 26.19 5.60
N PHE A 289 -3.37 25.38 5.42
CA PHE A 289 -2.84 24.56 6.51
C PHE A 289 -1.98 25.38 7.47
N THR A 290 -2.08 25.03 8.76
CA THR A 290 -1.04 25.42 9.73
C THR A 290 0.27 24.70 9.42
N ASP A 291 1.40 25.24 9.86
CA ASP A 291 2.70 24.59 9.66
C ASP A 291 2.74 23.18 10.27
N GLN A 292 2.07 22.98 11.41
CA GLN A 292 1.96 21.67 12.04
C GLN A 292 1.14 20.68 11.21
N ASP A 293 0.07 21.16 10.53
CA ASP A 293 -0.71 20.30 9.64
C ASP A 293 0.11 19.91 8.42
N ILE A 294 0.91 20.82 7.85
CA ILE A 294 1.82 20.51 6.73
C ILE A 294 2.83 19.45 7.17
N THR A 295 3.49 19.61 8.32
CA THR A 295 4.42 18.60 8.86
C THR A 295 3.77 17.23 8.98
N ASN A 296 2.60 17.14 9.62
CA ASN A 296 1.90 15.86 9.81
C ASN A 296 1.49 15.21 8.48
N HIS A 297 1.02 16.02 7.54
CA HIS A 297 0.60 15.53 6.23
C HIS A 297 1.78 15.07 5.38
N MET A 298 2.90 15.78 5.38
CA MET A 298 4.09 15.38 4.63
C MET A 298 4.66 14.05 5.14
N ILE A 299 4.68 13.87 6.47
CA ILE A 299 5.09 12.60 7.08
C ILE A 299 4.18 11.45 6.61
N PHE A 300 2.87 11.69 6.54
CA PHE A 300 1.90 10.70 6.08
C PHE A 300 2.01 10.43 4.57
N LEU A 301 2.12 11.46 3.74
CA LEU A 301 2.17 11.35 2.28
C LEU A 301 3.40 10.57 1.81
N MET A 302 4.55 10.80 2.43
CA MET A 302 5.77 10.05 2.10
C MET A 302 5.62 8.55 2.37
N MET A 303 4.97 8.17 3.48
CA MET A 303 4.65 6.76 3.73
C MET A 303 3.64 6.22 2.72
N ALA A 304 2.61 6.99 2.37
CA ALA A 304 1.54 6.56 1.48
C ALA A 304 2.01 6.36 0.03
N ALA A 305 2.86 7.24 -0.49
CA ALA A 305 3.30 7.22 -1.90
C ALA A 305 4.39 6.18 -2.16
N HIS A 306 5.21 5.86 -1.15
CA HIS A 306 6.42 5.07 -1.37
C HIS A 306 6.18 3.56 -1.50
N ASP A 307 5.69 2.93 -0.43
CA ASP A 307 5.58 1.47 -0.37
C ASP A 307 4.48 0.94 -1.31
N THR A 308 3.44 1.75 -1.59
CA THR A 308 2.32 1.35 -2.46
C THR A 308 2.72 1.27 -3.94
N SER A 309 3.44 2.28 -4.45
CA SER A 309 4.03 2.28 -5.80
C SER A 309 5.09 1.17 -5.94
N THR A 310 5.95 0.98 -4.94
CA THR A 310 6.94 -0.11 -4.89
C THR A 310 6.28 -1.49 -5.08
N SER A 311 5.22 -1.76 -4.32
CA SER A 311 4.48 -3.03 -4.38
C SER A 311 3.83 -3.25 -5.74
N THR A 312 3.23 -2.20 -6.32
CA THR A 312 2.56 -2.28 -7.62
C THR A 312 3.57 -2.50 -8.75
N LEU A 313 4.66 -1.74 -8.78
CA LEU A 313 5.75 -1.91 -9.76
C LEU A 313 6.36 -3.31 -9.70
N THR A 314 6.61 -3.81 -8.49
CA THR A 314 7.15 -5.16 -8.28
C THR A 314 6.21 -6.23 -8.80
N THR A 315 4.92 -6.11 -8.48
CA THR A 315 3.90 -7.07 -8.93
C THR A 315 3.74 -7.04 -10.45
N MET A 316 3.70 -5.84 -11.03
CA MET A 316 3.62 -5.64 -12.47
C MET A 316 4.84 -6.25 -13.19
N ALA A 317 6.07 -5.97 -12.72
CA ALA A 317 7.28 -6.52 -13.30
C ALA A 317 7.32 -8.06 -13.22
N TYR A 318 6.90 -8.65 -12.10
CA TYR A 318 6.80 -10.10 -11.95
C TYR A 318 5.84 -10.72 -12.98
N HIS A 319 4.64 -10.16 -13.10
CA HIS A 319 3.65 -10.69 -14.03
C HIS A 319 4.01 -10.45 -15.49
N LEU A 320 4.62 -9.31 -15.83
CA LEU A 320 5.09 -9.07 -17.19
C LEU A 320 6.27 -9.96 -17.58
N ALA A 321 7.17 -10.28 -16.65
CA ALA A 321 8.24 -11.26 -16.89
C ALA A 321 7.66 -12.67 -17.15
N ALA A 322 6.61 -13.05 -16.42
CA ALA A 322 5.94 -14.35 -16.58
C ALA A 322 4.97 -14.42 -17.78
N ASN A 323 4.54 -13.28 -18.33
CA ASN A 323 3.54 -13.19 -19.41
C ASN A 323 4.07 -12.27 -20.53
N PRO A 324 5.00 -12.78 -21.37
CA PRO A 324 5.72 -11.98 -22.36
C PRO A 324 4.80 -11.33 -23.41
N GLU A 325 3.62 -11.89 -23.67
CA GLU A 325 2.62 -11.33 -24.58
C GLU A 325 2.05 -9.99 -24.08
N TRP A 326 1.85 -9.84 -22.76
CA TRP A 326 1.44 -8.56 -22.18
C TRP A 326 2.60 -7.58 -22.11
N GLN A 327 3.81 -8.09 -21.86
CA GLN A 327 5.02 -7.29 -21.87
C GLN A 327 5.28 -6.66 -23.25
N GLU A 328 5.09 -7.43 -24.32
CA GLU A 328 5.29 -6.94 -25.69
C GLU A 328 4.26 -5.88 -26.06
N ARG A 329 2.99 -6.05 -25.70
CA ARG A 329 1.96 -5.01 -25.93
C ARG A 329 2.27 -3.69 -25.21
N CYS A 330 2.72 -3.76 -23.96
CA CYS A 330 3.21 -2.57 -23.24
C CYS A 330 4.45 -1.97 -23.92
N ARG A 331 5.35 -2.80 -24.44
CA ARG A 331 6.54 -2.33 -25.17
C ARG A 331 6.16 -1.61 -26.46
N GLU A 332 5.27 -2.16 -27.27
CA GLU A 332 4.77 -1.54 -28.50
C GLU A 332 4.15 -0.17 -28.22
N GLU A 333 3.37 -0.03 -27.15
CA GLU A 333 2.84 1.27 -26.71
C GLU A 333 3.96 2.26 -26.34
N SER A 334 4.97 1.79 -25.61
CA SER A 334 6.13 2.60 -25.24
C SER A 334 6.98 3.01 -26.44
N GLU A 335 7.18 2.13 -27.41
CA GLU A 335 7.88 2.41 -28.67
C GLU A 335 7.20 3.50 -29.49
N ARG A 336 5.86 3.51 -29.50
CA ARG A 336 5.10 4.58 -30.17
C ARG A 336 5.28 5.95 -29.51
N ILE A 337 5.48 5.99 -28.19
CA ILE A 337 5.75 7.22 -27.45
C ILE A 337 7.20 7.68 -27.66
N GLY A 338 8.15 6.74 -27.66
CA GLY A 338 9.58 7.00 -27.82
C GLY A 338 10.26 7.44 -26.52
N ASP A 339 11.52 7.89 -26.63
CA ASP A 339 12.39 8.17 -25.48
C ASP A 339 12.42 9.64 -25.04
N GLY A 340 11.62 10.51 -25.68
CA GLY A 340 11.54 11.93 -25.33
C GLY A 340 11.02 12.18 -23.91
N PRO A 341 11.01 13.44 -23.44
CA PRO A 341 10.38 13.79 -22.16
C PRO A 341 8.93 13.32 -22.11
N LEU A 342 8.53 12.74 -20.99
CA LEU A 342 7.15 12.29 -20.80
C LEU A 342 6.29 13.40 -20.20
N ASP A 343 5.08 13.54 -20.73
CA ASP A 343 3.99 14.34 -20.17
C ASP A 343 2.77 13.47 -19.85
N ILE A 344 1.73 14.06 -19.26
CA ILE A 344 0.52 13.32 -18.89
C ILE A 344 -0.17 12.79 -20.15
N GLU A 345 -0.19 13.57 -21.23
CA GLU A 345 -0.81 13.23 -22.52
C GLU A 345 -0.14 12.02 -23.19
N ALA A 346 1.16 11.84 -23.03
CA ALA A 346 1.88 10.64 -23.46
C ALA A 346 1.49 9.44 -22.60
N LEU A 347 1.51 9.60 -21.26
CA LEU A 347 1.17 8.52 -20.33
C LEU A 347 -0.30 8.08 -20.43
N ASP A 348 -1.21 8.99 -20.78
CA ASP A 348 -2.64 8.71 -21.04
C ASP A 348 -2.83 7.76 -22.24
N LYS A 349 -1.86 7.68 -23.17
CA LYS A 349 -1.90 6.76 -24.33
C LYS A 349 -1.45 5.33 -24.01
N LEU A 350 -0.92 5.08 -22.82
CA LEU A 350 -0.48 3.76 -22.36
C LEU A 350 -1.67 2.93 -21.83
N GLU A 351 -2.64 2.64 -22.69
CA GLU A 351 -3.91 1.98 -22.30
C GLU A 351 -3.69 0.52 -21.85
N THR A 352 -2.76 -0.22 -22.46
CA THR A 352 -2.42 -1.58 -22.00
C THR A 352 -1.78 -1.54 -20.62
N TYR A 353 -1.04 -0.48 -20.29
CA TYR A 353 -0.51 -0.30 -18.93
C TYR A 353 -1.65 -0.20 -17.92
N ASP A 354 -2.73 0.53 -18.21
CA ASP A 354 -3.86 0.63 -17.28
C ASP A 354 -4.49 -0.73 -16.98
N LEU A 355 -4.63 -1.59 -17.99
CA LEU A 355 -5.13 -2.96 -17.81
C LEU A 355 -4.19 -3.78 -16.92
N VAL A 356 -2.88 -3.71 -17.19
CA VAL A 356 -1.84 -4.44 -16.46
C VAL A 356 -1.72 -3.96 -15.01
N ILE A 357 -1.73 -2.64 -14.79
CA ILE A 357 -1.69 -2.02 -13.46
C ILE A 357 -2.90 -2.47 -12.65
N ASN A 358 -4.11 -2.43 -13.24
CA ASN A 358 -5.32 -2.85 -12.55
C ASN A 358 -5.27 -4.33 -12.16
N GLU A 359 -4.74 -5.19 -13.04
CA GLU A 359 -4.59 -6.61 -12.73
C GLU A 359 -3.53 -6.90 -11.67
N ALA A 360 -2.41 -6.17 -11.70
CA ALA A 360 -1.39 -6.23 -10.66
C ALA A 360 -1.98 -5.82 -9.29
N LEU A 361 -2.71 -4.69 -9.23
CA LEU A 361 -3.39 -4.22 -8.02
C LEU A 361 -4.47 -5.17 -7.52
N ARG A 362 -5.16 -5.89 -8.43
CA ARG A 362 -6.16 -6.89 -8.09
C ARG A 362 -5.52 -8.08 -7.38
N LEU A 363 -4.49 -8.67 -7.99
CA LEU A 363 -3.80 -9.85 -7.45
C LEU A 363 -3.00 -9.55 -6.18
N VAL A 364 -2.38 -8.38 -6.12
CA VAL A 364 -1.60 -7.94 -4.95
C VAL A 364 -1.98 -6.50 -4.64
N THR A 365 -2.96 -6.34 -3.76
CA THR A 365 -3.37 -5.02 -3.28
C THR A 365 -2.38 -4.53 -2.22
N PRO A 366 -1.67 -3.38 -2.43
CA PRO A 366 -0.65 -2.93 -1.50
C PRO A 366 -1.16 -2.69 -0.07
N LEU A 367 -2.39 -2.18 0.07
CA LEU A 367 -3.07 -2.03 1.35
C LEU A 367 -4.31 -2.95 1.40
N PRO A 368 -4.16 -4.22 1.82
CA PRO A 368 -5.20 -5.23 1.65
C PRO A 368 -6.40 -5.08 2.60
N PHE A 369 -6.22 -4.35 3.71
CA PHE A 369 -7.25 -4.12 4.73
C PHE A 369 -7.35 -2.67 5.17
N ASN A 370 -8.51 -2.32 5.74
CA ASN A 370 -8.79 -1.03 6.33
C ASN A 370 -9.41 -1.22 7.71
N VAL A 371 -8.94 -0.46 8.70
CA VAL A 371 -9.47 -0.52 10.06
C VAL A 371 -10.39 0.67 10.31
N ARG A 372 -11.52 0.41 10.96
CA ARG A 372 -12.46 1.41 11.48
C ARG A 372 -12.80 1.10 12.93
N SER A 373 -13.31 2.08 13.66
CA SER A 373 -13.94 1.88 14.96
C SER A 373 -15.37 2.41 14.92
N THR A 374 -16.33 1.66 15.47
CA THR A 374 -17.72 2.12 15.56
C THR A 374 -17.84 3.22 16.60
N VAL A 375 -18.43 4.36 16.25
CA VAL A 375 -18.63 5.48 17.20
C VAL A 375 -19.93 5.36 18.00
N ARG A 376 -20.79 4.42 17.62
CA ARG A 376 -22.06 4.08 18.26
C ARG A 376 -22.45 2.65 17.90
N ASP A 377 -23.42 2.12 18.62
CA ASP A 377 -24.08 0.87 18.28
C ASP A 377 -24.65 0.96 16.85
N THR A 378 -24.32 -0.01 16.00
CA THR A 378 -24.72 0.03 14.59
C THR A 378 -25.07 -1.35 14.04
N ASP A 379 -25.71 -1.35 12.88
CA ASP A 379 -26.01 -2.51 12.06
C ASP A 379 -24.94 -2.67 10.99
N LEU A 380 -24.40 -3.89 10.87
CA LEU A 380 -23.62 -4.30 9.71
C LEU A 380 -24.23 -5.57 9.10
N LEU A 381 -24.95 -5.40 7.99
CA LEU A 381 -25.60 -6.49 7.24
C LEU A 381 -26.55 -7.36 8.08
N GLY A 382 -27.32 -6.74 8.97
CA GLY A 382 -28.25 -7.40 9.88
C GLY A 382 -27.59 -7.91 11.18
N HIS A 383 -26.34 -7.54 11.45
CA HIS A 383 -25.62 -7.90 12.67
C HIS A 383 -25.39 -6.70 13.58
N PHE A 384 -25.56 -6.91 14.88
CA PHE A 384 -25.32 -5.89 15.91
C PHE A 384 -23.82 -5.72 16.18
N ILE A 385 -23.33 -4.49 16.00
CA ILE A 385 -21.95 -4.10 16.31
C ILE A 385 -21.97 -3.05 17.43
N PRO A 386 -21.48 -3.35 18.63
CA PRO A 386 -21.42 -2.39 19.74
C PRO A 386 -20.53 -1.19 19.42
N ALA A 387 -20.79 -0.03 20.03
CA ALA A 387 -19.89 1.12 20.04
C ALA A 387 -18.47 0.75 20.53
N GLY A 388 -17.45 1.36 19.95
CA GLY A 388 -16.03 1.12 20.29
C GLY A 388 -15.44 -0.15 19.68
N THR A 389 -16.21 -0.90 18.89
CA THR A 389 -15.74 -2.12 18.23
C THR A 389 -14.88 -1.78 17.01
N ASN A 390 -13.70 -2.39 16.90
CA ASN A 390 -12.93 -2.29 15.66
C ASN A 390 -13.57 -3.15 14.57
N VAL A 391 -13.69 -2.59 13.38
CA VAL A 391 -14.18 -3.28 12.18
C VAL A 391 -13.07 -3.23 11.14
N VAL A 392 -12.62 -4.40 10.69
CA VAL A 392 -11.58 -4.53 9.67
C VAL A 392 -12.24 -5.02 8.39
N THR A 393 -12.26 -4.16 7.37
CA THR A 393 -12.70 -4.54 6.03
C THR A 393 -11.51 -4.95 5.18
N TRP A 394 -11.69 -5.96 4.32
CA TRP A 394 -10.65 -6.50 3.46
C TRP A 394 -11.05 -6.44 1.99
N PRO A 395 -11.00 -5.26 1.34
CA PRO A 395 -11.37 -5.12 -0.06
C PRO A 395 -10.56 -6.05 -0.98
N SER A 396 -9.32 -6.38 -0.59
CA SER A 396 -8.49 -7.34 -1.29
C SER A 396 -9.14 -8.70 -1.47
N ILE A 397 -9.96 -9.20 -0.54
CA ILE A 397 -10.60 -10.52 -0.75
C ILE A 397 -11.59 -10.47 -1.91
N ASN A 398 -12.25 -9.33 -2.12
CA ASN A 398 -13.23 -9.16 -3.20
C ASN A 398 -12.55 -9.35 -4.55
N HIS A 399 -11.25 -9.05 -4.63
CA HIS A 399 -10.42 -9.20 -5.81
C HIS A 399 -10.18 -10.68 -6.19
N HIS A 400 -10.43 -11.62 -5.28
CA HIS A 400 -10.23 -13.06 -5.47
C HIS A 400 -11.53 -13.88 -5.45
N LEU A 401 -12.69 -13.24 -5.28
CA LEU A 401 -13.98 -13.93 -5.25
C LEU A 401 -14.37 -14.47 -6.63
N PRO A 402 -14.58 -15.80 -6.80
CA PRO A 402 -14.97 -16.39 -8.09
C PRO A 402 -16.32 -15.90 -8.64
N GLU A 403 -17.22 -15.46 -7.76
CA GLU A 403 -18.49 -14.83 -8.16
C GLU A 403 -18.30 -13.46 -8.81
N LEU A 404 -17.16 -12.80 -8.55
CA LEU A 404 -16.82 -11.50 -9.13
C LEU A 404 -15.81 -11.62 -10.26
N TRP A 405 -14.92 -12.61 -10.24
CA TRP A 405 -13.80 -12.71 -11.18
C TRP A 405 -13.70 -14.09 -11.79
N THR A 406 -13.62 -14.15 -13.12
CA THR A 406 -13.39 -15.41 -13.82
C THR A 406 -11.92 -15.81 -13.67
N ASP A 407 -11.67 -17.06 -13.24
CA ASP A 407 -10.34 -17.59 -12.90
C ASP A 407 -9.51 -16.60 -12.05
N PRO A 408 -9.93 -16.31 -10.80
CA PRO A 408 -9.43 -15.18 -10.01
C PRO A 408 -7.91 -15.21 -9.79
N GLU A 409 -7.28 -16.38 -9.77
CA GLU A 409 -5.84 -16.49 -9.52
C GLU A 409 -4.98 -16.38 -10.78
N LYS A 410 -5.59 -16.33 -11.97
CA LYS A 410 -4.87 -16.14 -13.23
C LYS A 410 -4.55 -14.67 -13.45
N PHE A 411 -3.37 -14.34 -13.95
CA PHE A 411 -3.06 -13.00 -14.44
C PHE A 411 -3.72 -12.80 -15.81
N ASP A 412 -4.72 -11.93 -15.86
CA ASP A 412 -5.50 -11.67 -17.08
C ASP A 412 -5.99 -10.21 -17.13
N PRO A 413 -5.15 -9.28 -17.62
CA PRO A 413 -5.51 -7.87 -17.79
C PRO A 413 -6.75 -7.62 -18.66
N ALA A 414 -7.12 -8.55 -19.56
CA ALA A 414 -8.28 -8.38 -20.43
C ALA A 414 -9.61 -8.38 -19.67
N ARG A 415 -9.64 -8.78 -18.39
CA ARG A 415 -10.84 -8.69 -17.53
C ARG A 415 -11.33 -7.26 -17.30
N PHE A 416 -10.44 -6.27 -17.43
CA PHE A 416 -10.77 -4.86 -17.26
C PHE A 416 -11.27 -4.20 -18.55
N ALA A 417 -11.06 -4.83 -19.70
CA ALA A 417 -11.49 -4.31 -20.99
C ALA A 417 -12.95 -4.69 -21.32
N GLU A 418 -13.54 -3.95 -22.25
CA GLU A 418 -14.79 -4.34 -22.91
C GLU A 418 -14.60 -5.65 -23.70
N PRO A 419 -15.59 -6.56 -23.71
CA PRO A 419 -16.90 -6.47 -23.05
C PRO A 419 -16.92 -6.99 -21.60
N ARG A 420 -15.80 -7.54 -21.09
CA ARG A 420 -15.79 -8.30 -19.82
C ARG A 420 -16.09 -7.45 -18.59
N ASN A 421 -15.44 -6.28 -18.47
CA ASN A 421 -15.62 -5.32 -17.38
C ASN A 421 -15.87 -5.94 -15.99
N GLU A 422 -15.11 -6.97 -15.60
CA GLU A 422 -15.44 -7.77 -14.41
C GLU A 422 -15.43 -6.91 -13.13
N HIS A 423 -14.55 -5.90 -13.10
CA HIS A 423 -14.47 -4.88 -12.08
C HIS A 423 -15.78 -4.08 -11.85
N LYS A 424 -16.72 -4.08 -12.80
CA LYS A 424 -18.03 -3.41 -12.71
C LYS A 424 -19.15 -4.31 -12.18
N ARG A 425 -18.92 -5.62 -11.99
CA ARG A 425 -19.95 -6.58 -11.49
C ARG A 425 -20.50 -6.20 -10.11
N HIS A 426 -19.70 -5.51 -9.31
CA HIS A 426 -20.13 -4.85 -8.08
C HIS A 426 -19.35 -3.54 -7.90
N ARG A 427 -19.94 -2.53 -7.26
CA ARG A 427 -19.29 -1.22 -7.03
C ARG A 427 -17.95 -1.32 -6.30
N TYR A 428 -17.82 -2.33 -5.46
CA TYR A 428 -16.62 -2.66 -4.68
C TYR A 428 -16.04 -4.04 -5.06
N ALA A 429 -16.30 -4.51 -6.29
CA ALA A 429 -15.62 -5.68 -6.82
C ALA A 429 -14.11 -5.44 -6.96
N PHE A 430 -13.75 -4.22 -7.36
CA PHE A 430 -12.38 -3.73 -7.49
C PHE A 430 -12.22 -2.42 -6.72
N ALA A 431 -11.51 -2.45 -5.59
CA ALA A 431 -11.33 -1.29 -4.71
C ALA A 431 -9.89 -1.19 -4.15
N PRO A 432 -8.83 -1.25 -4.99
CA PRO A 432 -7.44 -1.20 -4.51
C PRO A 432 -7.06 0.15 -3.90
N PHE A 433 -7.78 1.22 -4.25
CA PHE A 433 -7.59 2.57 -3.73
C PHE A 433 -8.59 2.93 -2.61
N GLY A 434 -9.23 1.91 -2.02
CA GLY A 434 -10.32 2.08 -1.06
C GLY A 434 -11.57 2.68 -1.69
N GLY A 435 -12.38 3.35 -0.87
CA GLY A 435 -13.59 4.02 -1.37
C GLY A 435 -14.24 4.95 -0.34
N GLY A 436 -15.36 5.55 -0.76
CA GLY A 436 -16.07 6.54 0.04
C GLY A 436 -15.28 7.83 0.24
N ALA A 437 -15.52 8.52 1.35
CA ALA A 437 -14.87 9.79 1.68
C ALA A 437 -13.34 9.68 1.74
N HIS A 438 -12.81 8.52 2.13
CA HIS A 438 -11.38 8.27 2.29
C HIS A 438 -10.73 7.56 1.09
N LYS A 439 -11.36 7.59 -0.10
CA LYS A 439 -10.72 7.09 -1.32
C LYS A 439 -9.37 7.80 -1.54
N CYS A 440 -8.35 7.07 -2.00
CA CYS A 440 -7.01 7.62 -2.23
C CYS A 440 -7.06 8.90 -3.10
N ILE A 441 -6.44 9.98 -2.62
CA ILE A 441 -6.27 11.23 -3.38
C ILE A 441 -5.10 11.17 -4.36
N GLY A 442 -4.06 10.40 -4.02
CA GLY A 442 -2.86 10.22 -4.83
C GLY A 442 -2.99 9.15 -5.93
N MET A 443 -4.21 8.68 -6.22
CA MET A 443 -4.44 7.60 -7.20
C MET A 443 -3.85 7.93 -8.58
N VAL A 444 -4.11 9.14 -9.08
CA VAL A 444 -3.60 9.59 -10.39
C VAL A 444 -2.09 9.75 -10.35
N PHE A 445 -1.56 10.36 -9.29
CA PHE A 445 -0.11 10.48 -9.08
C PHE A 445 0.59 9.11 -9.14
N GLY A 446 0.11 8.13 -8.37
CA GLY A 446 0.69 6.79 -8.34
C GLY A 446 0.60 6.09 -9.70
N GLN A 447 -0.51 6.24 -10.42
CA GLN A 447 -0.64 5.69 -11.78
C GLN A 447 0.37 6.32 -12.75
N LEU A 448 0.57 7.64 -12.70
CA LEU A 448 1.57 8.33 -13.51
C LEU A 448 2.98 7.87 -13.16
N GLU A 449 3.31 7.76 -11.87
CA GLU A 449 4.60 7.25 -11.40
C GLU A 449 4.87 5.84 -11.93
N ILE A 450 3.91 4.93 -11.75
CA ILE A 450 4.03 3.53 -12.19
C ILE A 450 4.21 3.45 -13.71
N LYS A 451 3.41 4.20 -14.48
CA LYS A 451 3.50 4.25 -15.95
C LYS A 451 4.86 4.77 -16.40
N THR A 452 5.34 5.88 -15.83
CA THR A 452 6.65 6.46 -16.17
C THR A 452 7.79 5.48 -15.92
N VAL A 453 7.85 4.88 -14.73
CA VAL A 453 8.92 3.93 -14.37
C VAL A 453 8.87 2.71 -15.29
N MET A 454 7.70 2.11 -15.51
CA MET A 454 7.58 0.92 -16.34
C MET A 454 7.77 1.20 -17.83
N HIS A 455 7.41 2.39 -18.31
CA HIS A 455 7.73 2.85 -19.66
C HIS A 455 9.24 2.87 -19.87
N ARG A 456 9.98 3.59 -19.01
CA ARG A 456 11.45 3.67 -19.09
C ARG A 456 12.11 2.30 -18.97
N LEU A 457 11.57 1.44 -18.11
CA LEU A 457 12.05 0.07 -17.95
C LEU A 457 11.88 -0.76 -19.22
N LEU A 458 10.68 -0.78 -19.81
CA LEU A 458 10.38 -1.58 -21.01
C LEU A 458 10.95 -0.95 -22.30
N ARG A 459 11.35 0.32 -22.29
CA ARG A 459 12.15 0.89 -23.37
C ARG A 459 13.59 0.37 -23.39
N LYS A 460 14.13 -0.03 -22.24
CA LYS A 460 15.53 -0.48 -22.11
C LYS A 460 15.70 -1.99 -22.02
N TYR A 461 14.75 -2.69 -21.39
CA TYR A 461 14.90 -4.11 -21.10
C TYR A 461 13.68 -4.97 -21.47
N ARG A 462 13.96 -6.23 -21.79
CA ARG A 462 13.03 -7.36 -21.66
C ARG A 462 13.21 -8.00 -20.29
N LEU A 463 12.10 -8.19 -19.59
CA LEU A 463 12.07 -8.82 -18.27
C LEU A 463 11.85 -10.31 -18.42
N GLU A 464 12.68 -11.13 -17.77
CA GLU A 464 12.56 -12.59 -17.76
C GLU A 464 12.55 -13.12 -16.33
N PRO A 465 11.81 -14.22 -16.07
CA PRO A 465 11.89 -14.89 -14.78
C PRO A 465 13.31 -15.45 -14.56
N PRO A 466 13.75 -15.59 -13.31
CA PRO A 466 15.09 -16.06 -12.99
C PRO A 466 15.32 -17.53 -13.37
N TYR A 467 14.23 -18.30 -13.47
CA TYR A 467 14.20 -19.69 -13.93
C TYR A 467 12.76 -20.09 -14.32
N PRO A 468 12.58 -21.15 -15.13
CA PRO A 468 11.25 -21.63 -15.52
C PRO A 468 10.40 -22.02 -14.31
N GLY A 469 9.14 -21.57 -14.29
CA GLY A 469 8.19 -21.90 -13.23
C GLY A 469 8.40 -21.14 -11.91
N TYR A 470 9.20 -20.07 -11.90
CA TYR A 470 9.33 -19.17 -10.76
C TYR A 470 7.97 -18.69 -10.26
N LYS A 471 7.76 -18.77 -8.93
CA LYS A 471 6.58 -18.24 -8.25
C LYS A 471 7.02 -17.41 -7.05
N ALA A 472 6.76 -16.11 -7.10
CA ALA A 472 7.01 -15.23 -5.96
C ALA A 472 6.14 -15.65 -4.77
N LYS A 473 6.74 -15.73 -3.59
CA LYS A 473 6.00 -15.91 -2.33
C LYS A 473 5.96 -14.59 -1.59
N LEU A 474 4.76 -14.18 -1.19
CA LEU A 474 4.53 -12.91 -0.52
C LEU A 474 4.46 -13.08 1.00
N ASP A 475 4.89 -12.05 1.71
CA ASP A 475 4.65 -11.85 3.13
C ASP A 475 3.50 -10.85 3.32
N TYR A 476 2.45 -11.25 4.03
CA TYR A 476 1.25 -10.44 4.29
C TYR A 476 1.18 -9.85 5.71
N ALA A 477 2.28 -9.82 6.47
CA ALA A 477 2.32 -9.24 7.82
C ALA A 477 2.14 -7.70 7.85
N GLY A 478 2.22 -7.06 6.69
CA GLY A 478 1.96 -5.65 6.48
C GLY A 478 1.48 -5.43 5.05
N MET A 479 2.09 -4.48 4.35
CA MET A 479 1.94 -4.42 2.89
C MET A 479 2.56 -5.69 2.27
N PRO A 480 1.92 -6.33 1.28
CA PRO A 480 2.45 -7.53 0.65
C PRO A 480 3.81 -7.28 -0.01
N VAL A 481 4.81 -8.07 0.37
CA VAL A 481 6.17 -7.96 -0.17
C VAL A 481 6.74 -9.33 -0.56
N PRO A 482 7.55 -9.43 -1.63
CA PRO A 482 8.18 -10.69 -2.02
C PRO A 482 9.27 -11.08 -1.02
N MET A 483 9.17 -12.29 -0.47
CA MET A 483 10.09 -12.79 0.57
C MET A 483 11.52 -13.01 0.06
N ASP A 484 11.68 -13.26 -1.24
CA ASP A 484 12.98 -13.47 -1.89
C ASP A 484 13.52 -12.20 -2.57
N GLY A 485 12.79 -11.07 -2.47
CA GLY A 485 13.13 -9.81 -3.12
C GLY A 485 12.77 -9.73 -4.61
N MET A 486 12.03 -10.71 -5.14
CA MET A 486 11.63 -10.79 -6.56
C MET A 486 12.84 -10.73 -7.51
N PRO A 487 13.61 -11.83 -7.61
CA PRO A 487 14.63 -11.97 -8.64
C PRO A 487 14.03 -11.89 -10.04
N VAL A 488 14.64 -11.08 -10.91
CA VAL A 488 14.26 -10.94 -12.33
C VAL A 488 15.52 -10.73 -13.16
N ILE A 489 15.55 -11.27 -14.37
CA ILE A 489 16.64 -11.00 -15.32
C ILE A 489 16.23 -9.81 -16.19
N LEU A 490 17.07 -8.78 -16.21
CA LEU A 490 16.96 -7.65 -17.14
C LEU A 490 17.79 -7.95 -18.39
N ARG A 491 17.13 -8.23 -19.52
CA ARG A 491 17.79 -8.41 -20.82
C ARG A 491 17.78 -7.10 -21.59
N PRO A 492 18.94 -6.49 -21.89
CA PRO A 492 18.99 -5.33 -22.79
C PRO A 492 18.33 -5.67 -24.13
N LEU A 493 17.63 -4.69 -24.71
CA LEU A 493 16.98 -4.81 -26.02
C LEU A 493 17.95 -4.69 -27.19
#